data_AF-A0A0F9DB61-F1
#
_entry.id   AF-A0A0F9DB61-F1
#
_cell.length_a   1.000
_cell.length_b   1.000
_cell.length_c   1.000
_cell.angle_alpha   90.00
_cell.angle_beta   90.00
_cell.angle_gamma   90.00
#
_symmetry.space_group_name_H-M   'P 1'
#
loop_
_entity.id
_entity.type
_entity.pdbx_description
1 polymer ?
#
loop_
_entity_poly.entity_id
_entity_poly.type
_entity_poly.pdbx_seq_one_letter_code
_entity_poly.pdbx_strand_id
1 'polypeptide(L)'
;MAITILWKGGNDAVTISNGGRIGFFGTSFGTSIVLNAYQGKTYVTNIDGTVNSGELPNVKYVSNSPGMGNIGSGSAAITTFTPSQHTLYISLTSGSASRIQAVKLIAYSGSLTVGPAGELSAVGTPNATIVGFERGDADWTIMSGSAQPLMLTPYSGAAGRVTHDYYIGLSAQPQVTGINVNISLALYAEWY
;
A
#
# COMPACT_ATOMS: atom_id res chain seq x y z
N MET A 1 -4.27 -13.89 -23.65
CA MET A 1 -5.12 -13.92 -22.44
C MET A 1 -5.30 -12.49 -21.95
N ALA A 2 -6.53 -11.99 -21.84
CA ALA A 2 -6.77 -10.70 -21.22
C ALA A 2 -6.73 -10.86 -19.70
N ILE A 3 -6.08 -9.93 -19.01
CA ILE A 3 -5.96 -9.91 -17.56
C ILE A 3 -6.50 -8.57 -17.08
N THR A 4 -7.42 -8.62 -16.14
CA THR A 4 -7.98 -7.43 -15.48
C THR A 4 -7.36 -7.32 -14.10
N ILE A 5 -6.84 -6.13 -13.79
CA ILE A 5 -6.28 -5.82 -12.47
C ILE A 5 -7.19 -4.79 -11.81
N LEU A 6 -7.64 -5.11 -10.59
CA LEU A 6 -8.43 -4.20 -9.76
C LEU A 6 -7.64 -3.82 -8.51
N TRP A 7 -7.67 -2.53 -8.16
CA TRP A 7 -7.05 -1.96 -6.98
C TRP A 7 -8.14 -1.32 -6.12
N LYS A 8 -8.30 -1.76 -4.87
CA LYS A 8 -9.40 -1.38 -3.99
C LYS A 8 -8.93 -1.20 -2.54
N GLY A 9 -9.72 -0.57 -1.69
CA GLY A 9 -9.50 -0.53 -0.25
C GLY A 9 -10.17 -1.71 0.46
N GLY A 10 -9.43 -2.45 1.30
CA GLY A 10 -9.90 -3.53 2.18
C GLY A 10 -11.10 -4.34 1.67
N ASN A 11 -12.29 -4.02 2.20
CA ASN A 11 -13.56 -4.73 1.94
C ASN A 11 -14.18 -4.44 0.57
N ASP A 12 -13.42 -3.87 -0.37
CA ASP A 12 -13.88 -3.54 -1.72
C ASP A 12 -14.91 -2.39 -1.78
N ALA A 13 -15.01 -1.56 -0.73
CA ALA A 13 -15.94 -0.43 -0.72
C ALA A 13 -15.44 0.78 -1.53
N VAL A 14 -14.13 0.89 -1.72
CA VAL A 14 -13.50 2.03 -2.42
C VAL A 14 -12.62 1.49 -3.54
N THR A 15 -12.94 1.86 -4.78
CA THR A 15 -12.13 1.51 -5.95
C THR A 15 -11.08 2.59 -6.23
N ILE A 16 -9.85 2.17 -6.49
CA ILE A 16 -8.75 3.03 -6.94
C ILE A 16 -8.75 2.99 -8.47
N SER A 17 -9.32 4.03 -9.09
CA SER A 17 -9.44 4.15 -10.54
C SER A 17 -8.10 4.44 -11.22
N ASN A 18 -8.06 4.34 -12.56
CA ASN A 18 -6.90 4.74 -13.33
C ASN A 18 -6.56 6.23 -13.06
N GLY A 19 -5.30 6.51 -12.72
CA GLY A 19 -4.87 7.85 -12.27
C GLY A 19 -5.03 8.10 -10.77
N GLY A 20 -5.75 7.24 -10.05
CA GLY A 20 -5.82 7.24 -8.60
C GLY A 20 -4.49 6.89 -7.95
N ARG A 21 -4.28 7.38 -6.73
CA ARG A 21 -3.12 7.12 -5.87
C ARG A 21 -3.59 6.78 -4.46
N ILE A 22 -2.73 6.12 -3.71
CA ILE A 22 -2.91 5.98 -2.25
C ILE A 22 -2.15 7.13 -1.61
N GLY A 23 -2.86 8.03 -0.94
CA GLY A 23 -2.30 9.15 -0.20
C GLY A 23 -2.28 8.85 1.30
N PHE A 24 -1.15 9.11 1.94
CA PHE A 24 -0.95 8.96 3.38
C PHE A 24 -0.92 10.33 4.05
N PHE A 25 -1.69 10.50 5.11
CA PHE A 25 -1.89 11.78 5.78
C PHE A 25 -1.82 11.66 7.30
N GLY A 26 -1.70 12.81 7.97
CA GLY A 26 -1.73 12.94 9.42
C GLY A 26 -3.10 12.58 10.01
N THR A 27 -3.71 13.50 10.74
CA THR A 27 -4.98 13.26 11.44
C THR A 27 -6.20 13.28 10.52
N SER A 28 -6.11 13.99 9.40
CA SER A 28 -7.16 14.08 8.38
C SER A 28 -6.58 14.29 6.98
N PHE A 29 -7.42 14.17 5.94
CA PHE A 29 -7.02 14.49 4.57
C PHE A 29 -6.39 15.89 4.47
N GLY A 30 -5.29 16.01 3.71
CA GLY A 30 -4.55 17.26 3.54
C GLY A 30 -3.62 17.63 4.70
N THR A 31 -3.68 16.94 5.83
CA THR A 31 -2.75 17.18 6.95
C THR A 31 -1.45 16.40 6.76
N SER A 32 -0.31 17.06 7.01
CA SER A 32 0.99 16.42 6.97
C SER A 32 1.12 15.35 8.06
N ILE A 33 1.80 14.27 7.73
CA ILE A 33 2.25 13.29 8.72
C ILE A 33 3.38 13.95 9.55
N VAL A 34 3.35 13.78 10.86
CA VAL A 34 4.43 14.26 11.74
C VAL A 34 5.73 13.55 11.38
N LEU A 35 6.84 14.29 11.37
CA LEU A 35 8.17 13.72 11.11
C LEU A 35 8.44 12.53 12.03
N ASN A 36 8.95 11.44 11.46
CA ASN A 36 9.22 10.19 12.18
C ASN A 36 8.00 9.50 12.80
N ALA A 37 6.79 9.91 12.43
CA ALA A 37 5.57 9.21 12.76
C ALA A 37 4.98 8.52 11.53
N TYR A 38 4.30 7.40 11.73
CA TYR A 38 3.50 6.78 10.69
C TYR A 38 2.14 7.47 10.54
N GLN A 39 1.56 7.37 9.35
CA GLN A 39 0.32 8.05 8.94
C GLN A 39 -0.84 7.83 9.92
N GLY A 40 -1.68 8.84 10.13
CA GLY A 40 -2.93 8.69 10.89
C GLY A 40 -4.13 8.30 10.02
N LYS A 41 -4.12 8.68 8.73
CA LYS A 41 -5.19 8.42 7.78
C LYS A 41 -4.65 8.08 6.39
N THR A 42 -5.43 7.32 5.63
CA THR A 42 -5.10 6.91 4.26
C THR A 42 -6.31 7.16 3.34
N TYR A 43 -6.09 7.71 2.15
CA TYR A 43 -7.15 8.06 1.20
C TYR A 43 -6.79 7.66 -0.23
N VAL A 44 -7.80 7.54 -1.08
CA VAL A 44 -7.62 7.58 -2.54
C VAL A 44 -7.49 9.03 -2.98
N THR A 45 -6.45 9.33 -3.75
CA THR A 45 -6.14 10.69 -4.22
C THR A 45 -5.86 10.75 -5.71
N ASN A 46 -5.78 11.94 -6.27
CA ASN A 46 -5.21 12.19 -7.60
C ASN A 46 -3.66 12.17 -7.54
N ILE A 47 -3.01 12.33 -8.70
CA ILE A 47 -1.54 12.32 -8.80
C ILE A 47 -0.84 13.38 -7.93
N ASP A 48 -1.52 14.49 -7.64
CA ASP A 48 -0.99 15.59 -6.83
C ASP A 48 -1.32 15.46 -5.33
N GLY A 49 -2.13 14.47 -4.93
CA GLY A 49 -2.55 14.29 -3.54
C GLY A 49 -3.55 15.34 -3.02
N THR A 50 -4.15 16.14 -3.91
CA THR A 50 -5.03 17.28 -3.57
C THR A 50 -6.51 16.96 -3.57
N VAL A 51 -6.92 15.86 -4.19
CA VAL A 51 -8.32 15.40 -4.26
C VAL A 51 -8.55 14.24 -3.30
N ASN A 52 -9.63 14.28 -2.53
CA ASN A 52 -10.07 13.15 -1.71
C ASN A 52 -11.17 12.37 -2.45
N SER A 53 -10.88 11.12 -2.82
CA SER A 53 -11.82 10.23 -3.54
C SER A 53 -12.36 9.09 -2.68
N GLY A 54 -12.14 9.14 -1.36
CA GLY A 54 -12.61 8.12 -0.41
C GLY A 54 -11.52 7.71 0.58
N GLU A 55 -11.93 7.43 1.82
CA GLU A 55 -11.03 6.94 2.87
C GLU A 55 -10.76 5.44 2.68
N LEU A 56 -9.49 5.05 2.77
CA LEU A 56 -9.04 3.67 2.75
C LEU A 56 -8.84 3.18 4.19
N PRO A 57 -8.94 1.86 4.44
CA PRO A 57 -8.56 1.29 5.73
C PRO A 57 -7.12 1.66 6.09
N ASN A 58 -6.95 2.26 7.27
CA ASN A 58 -5.66 2.73 7.72
C ASN A 58 -5.03 1.71 8.66
N VAL A 59 -3.86 1.17 8.28
CA VAL A 59 -3.03 0.34 9.16
C VAL A 59 -1.73 1.07 9.43
N LYS A 60 -1.47 1.37 10.70
CA LYS A 60 -0.25 2.02 11.16
C LYS A 60 0.75 0.95 11.63
N TYR A 61 2.00 1.02 11.15
CA TYR A 61 3.08 0.19 11.67
C TYR A 61 3.39 0.51 13.14
N VAL A 62 3.68 -0.53 13.92
CA VAL A 62 4.09 -0.40 15.33
C VAL A 62 5.46 -1.03 15.57
N SER A 63 5.64 -2.31 15.23
CA SER A 63 6.90 -3.02 15.42
C SER A 63 7.01 -4.27 14.55
N ASN A 64 8.24 -4.76 14.42
CA ASN A 64 8.56 -6.12 13.95
C ASN A 64 8.87 -7.02 15.14
N SER A 65 8.63 -8.32 14.97
CA SER A 65 8.95 -9.40 15.90
C SER A 65 8.44 -9.20 17.34
N PRO A 66 7.12 -9.34 17.58
CA PRO A 66 6.11 -9.74 16.60
C PRO A 66 5.68 -8.58 15.69
N GLY A 67 5.19 -8.91 14.50
CA GLY A 67 4.57 -7.96 13.60
C GLY A 67 3.32 -7.35 14.22
N MET A 68 3.39 -6.06 14.57
CA MET A 68 2.31 -5.33 15.21
C MET A 68 1.86 -4.17 14.34
N GLY A 69 0.54 -3.98 14.26
CA GLY A 69 -0.08 -2.85 13.58
C GLY A 69 -1.16 -2.19 14.45
N ASN A 70 -1.62 -1.01 14.05
CA ASN A 70 -2.70 -0.30 14.72
C ASN A 70 -3.70 0.22 13.69
N ILE A 71 -4.97 -0.16 13.86
CA ILE A 71 -6.09 0.16 12.97
C ILE A 71 -7.07 1.20 13.57
N GLY A 72 -6.63 1.93 14.61
CA GLY A 72 -7.43 2.93 15.32
C GLY A 72 -8.07 2.43 16.62
N SER A 73 -8.02 1.13 16.91
CA SER A 73 -8.54 0.51 18.14
C SER A 73 -7.46 0.04 19.12
N GLY A 74 -6.21 0.49 18.92
CA GLY A 74 -5.04 0.01 19.65
C GLY A 74 -4.15 -0.90 18.81
N SER A 75 -3.00 -1.28 19.36
CA SER A 75 -2.02 -2.14 18.68
C SER A 75 -2.42 -3.61 18.81
N ALA A 76 -2.36 -4.36 17.71
CA ALA A 76 -2.62 -5.79 17.65
C ALA A 76 -1.70 -6.48 16.63
N ALA A 77 -1.56 -7.80 16.75
CA ALA A 77 -0.77 -8.59 15.82
C ALA A 77 -1.42 -8.58 14.43
N ILE A 78 -0.62 -8.35 13.38
CA ILE A 78 -1.11 -8.22 12.00
C ILE A 78 -1.79 -9.48 11.49
N THR A 79 -1.44 -10.65 12.05
CA THR A 79 -2.07 -11.95 11.74
C THR A 79 -3.54 -12.04 12.15
N THR A 80 -4.00 -11.14 13.01
CA THR A 80 -5.41 -11.10 13.46
C THR A 80 -6.29 -10.20 12.58
N PHE A 81 -5.70 -9.46 11.64
CA PHE A 81 -6.46 -8.51 10.82
C PHE A 81 -7.31 -9.22 9.77
N THR A 82 -8.56 -8.75 9.64
CA THR A 82 -9.52 -9.25 8.67
C THR A 82 -9.31 -8.59 7.30
N PRO A 83 -9.80 -9.18 6.20
CA PRO A 83 -9.68 -8.60 4.86
C PRO A 83 -10.12 -7.12 4.76
N SER A 84 -11.16 -6.73 5.49
CA SER A 84 -11.66 -5.36 5.51
C SER A 84 -10.74 -4.34 6.16
N GLN A 85 -9.75 -4.81 6.94
CA GLN A 85 -8.81 -3.97 7.68
C GLN A 85 -7.51 -3.72 6.90
N HIS A 86 -7.32 -4.34 5.74
CA HIS A 86 -6.13 -4.15 4.91
C HIS A 86 -6.28 -2.88 4.07
N THR A 87 -5.20 -2.12 3.93
CA THR A 87 -5.20 -0.84 3.19
C THR A 87 -5.49 -1.02 1.72
N LEU A 88 -4.95 -2.07 1.10
CA LEU A 88 -5.04 -2.34 -0.31
C LEU A 88 -5.51 -3.78 -0.55
N TYR A 89 -6.50 -3.93 -1.42
CA TYR A 89 -6.94 -5.18 -2.01
C TYR A 89 -6.60 -5.15 -3.51
N ILE A 90 -5.83 -6.14 -3.97
CA ILE A 90 -5.50 -6.34 -5.38
C ILE A 90 -6.17 -7.62 -5.85
N SER A 91 -6.93 -7.53 -6.94
CA SER A 91 -7.51 -8.71 -7.61
C SER A 91 -6.99 -8.82 -9.04
N LEU A 92 -6.44 -9.98 -9.38
CA LEU A 92 -6.02 -10.34 -10.73
C LEU A 92 -6.98 -11.38 -11.29
N THR A 93 -7.77 -10.99 -12.29
CA THR A 93 -8.73 -11.88 -12.95
C THR A 93 -8.31 -12.17 -14.37
N SER A 94 -8.31 -13.45 -14.72
CA SER A 94 -7.94 -13.98 -16.04
C SER A 94 -9.14 -14.66 -16.72
N GLY A 95 -9.07 -14.86 -18.04
CA GLY A 95 -10.16 -15.53 -18.79
C GLY A 95 -10.29 -17.04 -18.53
N SER A 96 -9.27 -17.66 -17.92
CA SER A 96 -9.21 -19.09 -17.61
C SER A 96 -8.32 -19.31 -16.40
N ALA A 97 -8.49 -20.43 -15.69
CA ALA A 97 -7.64 -20.75 -14.54
C ALA A 97 -6.16 -20.74 -14.93
N SER A 98 -5.39 -19.87 -14.28
CA SER A 98 -3.97 -19.64 -14.54
C SER A 98 -3.19 -19.76 -13.24
N ARG A 99 -1.89 -19.97 -13.31
CA ARG A 99 -1.05 -20.01 -12.12
C ARG A 99 -0.12 -18.80 -12.10
N ILE A 100 0.28 -18.41 -10.90
CA ILE A 100 1.23 -17.30 -10.71
C ILE A 100 2.40 -17.79 -9.86
N GLN A 101 3.62 -17.68 -10.38
CA GLN A 101 4.83 -18.19 -9.72
C GLN A 101 5.49 -17.16 -8.82
N ALA A 102 5.40 -15.90 -9.21
CA ALA A 102 5.99 -14.79 -8.49
C ALA A 102 5.09 -13.56 -8.62
N VAL A 103 4.77 -12.96 -7.48
CA VAL A 103 4.13 -11.64 -7.43
C VAL A 103 4.91 -10.76 -6.48
N LYS A 104 5.22 -9.54 -6.93
CA LYS A 104 5.99 -8.55 -6.18
C LYS A 104 5.26 -7.23 -6.21
N LEU A 105 5.06 -6.64 -5.04
CA LEU A 105 4.60 -5.26 -4.92
C LEU A 105 5.80 -4.39 -4.54
N ILE A 106 6.05 -3.33 -5.31
CA ILE A 106 7.16 -2.40 -5.10
C ILE A 106 6.59 -1.02 -4.79
N ALA A 107 7.07 -0.40 -3.72
CA ALA A 107 6.79 1.00 -3.45
C ALA A 107 7.96 1.87 -3.94
N TYR A 108 7.69 2.68 -4.94
CA TYR A 108 8.55 3.78 -5.35
C TYR A 108 8.13 5.03 -4.58
N SER A 109 9.05 5.61 -3.81
CA SER A 109 8.87 6.96 -3.28
C SER A 109 8.87 7.94 -4.46
N GLY A 110 7.71 8.51 -4.78
CA GLY A 110 7.66 9.63 -5.71
C GLY A 110 8.24 10.87 -5.02
N SER A 111 9.10 11.61 -5.71
CA SER A 111 9.36 13.00 -5.33
C SER A 111 8.19 13.84 -5.83
N LEU A 112 7.28 14.28 -4.95
CA LEU A 112 6.39 15.38 -5.32
C LEU A 112 7.17 16.68 -5.28
N THR A 113 7.15 17.44 -6.36
CA THR A 113 7.76 18.78 -6.42
C THR A 113 7.08 19.78 -5.48
N VAL A 114 5.96 19.44 -4.83
CA VAL A 114 5.16 20.36 -4.01
C VAL A 114 4.53 19.65 -2.80
N GLY A 115 4.85 20.12 -1.59
CA GLY A 115 4.20 19.73 -0.32
C GLY A 115 2.77 20.29 -0.21
N PRO A 116 2.00 19.91 0.84
CA PRO A 116 0.59 20.30 0.98
C PRO A 116 0.43 21.82 1.24
N ALA A 117 1.54 22.52 1.52
CA ALA A 117 1.64 23.97 1.69
C ALA A 117 2.42 24.67 0.56
N GLY A 118 2.73 24.01 -0.56
CA GLY A 118 3.42 24.66 -1.69
C GLY A 118 4.96 24.51 -1.71
N GLU A 119 5.57 23.78 -0.79
CA GLU A 119 7.03 23.73 -0.63
C GLU A 119 7.72 22.65 -1.50
N LEU A 120 8.90 22.95 -2.04
CA LEU A 120 9.66 22.10 -2.97
C LEU A 120 10.29 20.88 -2.25
N SER A 121 9.96 19.65 -2.65
CA SER A 121 10.67 18.44 -2.17
C SER A 121 11.97 18.24 -2.95
N ALA A 122 13.06 17.94 -2.25
CA ALA A 122 14.32 17.49 -2.87
C ALA A 122 14.10 16.15 -3.59
N VAL A 123 14.56 16.07 -4.84
CA VAL A 123 14.55 14.87 -5.69
C VAL A 123 15.78 14.01 -5.33
N GLY A 124 15.60 12.71 -5.07
CA GLY A 124 16.70 11.73 -5.11
C GLY A 124 16.99 10.90 -3.85
N THR A 125 16.47 11.25 -2.68
CA THR A 125 16.58 10.44 -1.45
C THR A 125 15.19 9.91 -1.08
N PRO A 126 15.03 8.65 -0.62
CA PRO A 126 13.74 8.16 -0.11
C PRO A 126 13.22 9.12 0.97
N ASN A 127 12.19 9.88 0.63
CA ASN A 127 11.59 10.87 1.51
C ASN A 127 10.64 10.22 2.54
N ALA A 128 10.42 8.90 2.42
CA ALA A 128 9.62 8.13 3.33
C ALA A 128 10.06 6.66 3.42
N THR A 129 9.89 6.10 4.62
CA THR A 129 9.94 4.66 4.87
C THR A 129 8.57 4.09 4.64
N ILE A 130 8.49 3.09 3.77
CA ILE A 130 7.26 2.39 3.42
C ILE A 130 7.39 0.96 3.90
N VAL A 131 6.41 0.50 4.65
CA VAL A 131 6.34 -0.87 5.13
C VAL A 131 5.01 -1.47 4.71
N GLY A 132 5.03 -2.76 4.40
CA GLY A 132 3.83 -3.50 4.06
C GLY A 132 3.91 -4.97 4.46
N PHE A 133 2.75 -5.61 4.45
CA PHE A 133 2.61 -7.05 4.67
C PHE A 133 1.41 -7.56 3.86
N GLU A 134 1.47 -8.80 3.41
CA GLU A 134 0.31 -9.53 2.92
C GLU A 134 -0.42 -10.21 4.08
N ARG A 135 -1.74 -10.33 3.99
CA ARG A 135 -2.50 -11.21 4.87
C ARG A 135 -1.89 -12.61 4.93
N GLY A 136 -1.49 -13.02 6.12
CA GLY A 136 -0.82 -14.31 6.36
C GLY A 136 0.65 -14.14 6.76
N ASP A 137 1.24 -12.98 6.50
CA ASP A 137 2.57 -12.63 6.99
C ASP A 137 2.56 -12.47 8.52
N ALA A 138 3.69 -12.82 9.14
CA ALA A 138 3.90 -12.69 10.57
C ALA A 138 4.60 -11.38 10.97
N ASP A 139 5.25 -10.70 10.01
CA ASP A 139 6.04 -9.49 10.21
C ASP A 139 5.87 -8.50 9.04
N TRP A 140 6.22 -7.24 9.25
CA TRP A 140 6.23 -6.25 8.19
C TRP A 140 7.53 -6.28 7.38
N THR A 141 7.40 -6.08 6.08
CA THR A 141 8.51 -5.90 5.16
C THR A 141 8.73 -4.41 4.88
N ILE A 142 9.96 -3.92 5.05
CA ILE A 142 10.35 -2.61 4.54
C ILE A 142 10.40 -2.68 3.03
N MET A 143 9.58 -1.89 2.36
CA MET A 143 9.41 -1.89 0.90
C MET A 143 9.66 -0.54 0.24
N SER A 144 10.27 0.41 0.95
CA SER A 144 10.71 1.68 0.37
C SER A 144 11.90 1.46 -0.59
N GLY A 145 11.65 1.59 -1.89
CA GLY A 145 12.64 1.42 -2.94
C GLY A 145 12.62 0.01 -3.57
N SER A 146 13.14 -0.11 -4.80
CA SER A 146 13.05 -1.33 -5.60
C SER A 146 13.92 -2.50 -5.13
N ALA A 147 14.79 -2.28 -4.15
CA ALA A 147 15.72 -3.28 -3.64
C ALA A 147 15.07 -4.29 -2.67
N GLN A 148 13.89 -3.98 -2.11
CA GLN A 148 13.20 -4.82 -1.12
C GLN A 148 11.69 -4.88 -1.46
N PRO A 149 11.28 -5.59 -2.52
CA PRO A 149 9.85 -5.75 -2.83
C PRO A 149 9.11 -6.49 -1.70
N LEU A 150 7.85 -6.15 -1.48
CA LEU A 150 6.94 -7.04 -0.74
C LEU A 150 6.63 -8.23 -1.66
N MET A 151 7.05 -9.42 -1.24
CA MET A 151 6.81 -10.67 -1.97
C MET A 151 5.42 -11.17 -1.60
N LEU A 152 4.53 -11.30 -2.59
CA LEU A 152 3.18 -11.81 -2.36
C LEU A 152 3.12 -13.31 -2.64
N THR A 153 2.23 -13.98 -1.95
CA THR A 153 2.05 -15.43 -1.95
C THR A 153 1.68 -15.91 -3.37
N PRO A 154 2.47 -16.81 -3.97
CA PRO A 154 2.16 -17.31 -5.29
C PRO A 154 0.96 -18.26 -5.26
N TYR A 155 0.24 -18.32 -6.37
CA TYR A 155 -0.81 -19.31 -6.61
C TYR A 155 -0.26 -20.41 -7.53
N SER A 156 0.62 -21.25 -6.96
CA SER A 156 1.38 -22.28 -7.68
C SER A 156 0.71 -23.66 -7.71
N GLY A 157 -0.46 -23.82 -7.07
CA GLY A 157 -1.17 -25.09 -6.94
C GLY A 157 -1.64 -25.67 -8.29
N ALA A 158 -1.83 -27.00 -8.31
CA ALA A 158 -2.07 -27.77 -9.54
C ALA A 158 -3.27 -27.32 -10.40
N ALA A 159 -4.29 -26.71 -9.80
CA ALA A 159 -5.52 -26.33 -10.49
C ALA A 159 -5.52 -24.92 -11.09
N GLY A 160 -4.52 -24.07 -10.81
CA GLY A 160 -4.62 -22.63 -11.13
C GLY A 160 -5.86 -21.96 -10.52
N ARG A 161 -6.01 -20.65 -10.73
CA ARG A 161 -7.24 -19.93 -10.38
C ARG A 161 -7.59 -18.91 -11.44
N VAL A 162 -8.88 -18.63 -11.57
CA VAL A 162 -9.38 -17.56 -12.43
C VAL A 162 -9.06 -16.19 -11.80
N THR A 163 -9.24 -16.12 -10.47
CA THR A 163 -9.03 -14.93 -9.66
C THR A 163 -7.94 -15.17 -8.61
N HIS A 164 -7.04 -14.20 -8.48
CA HIS A 164 -5.98 -14.17 -7.49
C HIS A 164 -6.11 -12.89 -6.66
N ASP A 165 -6.37 -13.06 -5.36
CA ASP A 165 -6.68 -11.97 -4.44
C ASP A 165 -5.55 -11.78 -3.44
N TYR A 166 -5.19 -10.51 -3.22
CA TYR A 166 -4.14 -10.10 -2.30
C TYR A 166 -4.65 -9.00 -1.38
N TYR A 167 -4.54 -9.20 -0.06
CA TYR A 167 -4.89 -8.20 0.94
C TYR A 167 -3.62 -7.71 1.60
N ILE A 168 -3.38 -6.40 1.52
CA ILE A 168 -2.08 -5.79 1.80
C ILE A 168 -2.28 -4.65 2.78
N GLY A 169 -1.61 -4.71 3.94
CA GLY A 169 -1.49 -3.57 4.83
C GLY A 169 -0.33 -2.69 4.40
N LEU A 170 -0.52 -1.37 4.39
CA LEU A 170 0.51 -0.41 4.00
C LEU A 170 0.63 0.68 5.07
N SER A 171 1.86 1.04 5.40
CA SER A 171 2.16 2.16 6.29
C SER A 171 3.34 2.96 5.79
N ALA A 172 3.29 4.27 6.02
CA ALA A 172 4.27 5.23 5.52
C ALA A 172 4.68 6.21 6.63
N GLN A 173 5.98 6.46 6.72
CA GLN A 173 6.59 7.44 7.63
C GLN A 173 7.49 8.38 6.83
N PRO A 174 7.23 9.71 6.81
CA PRO A 174 8.16 10.66 6.23
C PRO A 174 9.47 10.71 7.04
N GLN A 175 10.60 10.79 6.35
CA GLN A 175 11.94 10.91 6.94
C GLN A 175 12.46 12.36 6.99
N VAL A 176 11.68 13.29 6.43
CA VAL A 176 12.03 14.71 6.28
C VAL A 176 10.78 15.57 6.42
N THR A 177 10.89 16.71 7.12
CA THR A 177 9.79 17.65 7.37
C THR A 177 9.36 18.37 6.09
N GLY A 178 8.07 18.71 5.98
CA GLY A 178 7.54 19.57 4.90
C GLY A 178 7.19 18.86 3.59
N ILE A 179 7.24 17.52 3.53
CA ILE A 179 7.09 16.78 2.26
C ILE A 179 5.76 16.03 2.17
N ASN A 180 5.11 16.13 1.01
CA ASN A 180 4.05 15.21 0.61
C ASN A 180 4.66 13.89 0.15
N VAL A 181 4.27 12.79 0.80
CA VAL A 181 4.71 11.44 0.41
C VAL A 181 3.67 10.86 -0.55
N ASN A 182 3.87 11.04 -1.85
CA ASN A 182 3.16 10.22 -2.83
C ASN A 182 3.98 8.97 -3.12
N ILE A 183 3.38 7.82 -2.85
CA ILE A 183 3.96 6.53 -3.17
C ILE A 183 3.35 6.04 -4.47
N SER A 184 4.19 5.69 -5.43
CA SER A 184 3.75 4.94 -6.60
C SER A 184 3.98 3.46 -6.32
N LEU A 185 2.92 2.66 -6.39
CA LEU A 185 3.00 1.21 -6.27
C LEU A 185 3.09 0.58 -7.65
N ALA A 186 4.01 -0.35 -7.84
CA ALA A 186 4.08 -1.19 -9.03
C ALA A 186 3.91 -2.66 -8.65
N LEU A 187 3.07 -3.36 -9.42
CA LEU A 187 2.86 -4.79 -9.29
C LEU A 187 3.55 -5.51 -10.44
N TYR A 188 4.41 -6.46 -10.12
CA TYR A 188 5.00 -7.39 -11.06
C TYR A 188 4.43 -8.79 -10.80
N ALA A 189 3.86 -9.43 -11.82
CA ALA A 189 3.30 -10.77 -11.72
C ALA A 189 3.76 -11.62 -12.91
N GLU A 190 4.26 -12.82 -12.62
CA GLU A 190 4.75 -13.78 -13.61
C GLU A 190 3.80 -14.98 -13.73
N TRP A 191 3.25 -15.17 -14.93
CA TRP A 191 2.18 -16.12 -15.24
C TRP A 191 2.71 -17.35 -15.97
N TYR A 192 2.03 -18.48 -15.79
CA TYR A 192 2.19 -19.70 -16.60
C TYR A 192 0.90 -20.52 -16.66
#